data_AF-A0A7C7Q3X2-F1
#
_entry.id   AF-A0A7C7Q3X2-F1
#
_cell.length_a   1.000
_cell.length_b   1.000
_cell.length_c   1.000
_cell.angle_alpha   90.00
_cell.angle_beta   90.00
_cell.angle_gamma   90.00
#
_symmetry.space_group_name_H-M   'P 1'
#
loop_
_entity.id
_entity.type
_entity.pdbx_description
1 polymer ?
#
loop_
_entity_poly.entity_id
_entity_poly.type
_entity_poly.pdbx_seq_one_letter_code
_entity_poly.pdbx_strand_id
1 'polypeptide(L)'
;ANWLRVKTGIHRQEWQLRIPRKTRYLALALALVLSLILGLPAFEFISPVSILHRGLIFGMGFGWTVVLALFLFDLFLVKNGWCGHVCPLGGFYSLVTKPSLIRVNYNRDRCTECMECVKICPESQVLHMVGKKSALVSSGECINCGRCIEVCNDNAIYFTLRIKGGNSHEAK
;
A
#
# COMPACT_ATOMS: atom_id res chain seq x y z
N ALA A 1 -0.23 -11.81 -6.82
CA ALA A 1 0.45 -12.55 -5.73
C ALA A 1 -0.41 -12.75 -4.47
N ASN A 2 -1.08 -11.71 -3.93
CA ASN A 2 -1.78 -11.82 -2.63
C ASN A 2 -2.88 -12.91 -2.60
N TRP A 3 -3.67 -13.08 -3.67
CA TRP A 3 -4.68 -14.14 -3.79
C TRP A 3 -4.06 -15.55 -3.76
N LEU A 4 -2.94 -15.76 -4.46
CA LEU A 4 -2.24 -17.05 -4.48
C LEU A 4 -1.68 -17.39 -3.09
N ARG A 5 -1.13 -16.40 -2.37
CA ARG A 5 -0.57 -16.56 -1.03
C ARG A 5 -1.63 -16.91 0.03
N VAL A 6 -2.85 -16.40 -0.11
CA VAL A 6 -4.01 -16.81 0.73
C VAL A 6 -4.42 -18.25 0.44
N LYS A 7 -4.41 -18.65 -0.84
CA LYS A 7 -4.81 -20.00 -1.27
C LYS A 7 -3.77 -21.08 -0.93
N THR A 8 -2.48 -20.75 -0.92
CA THR A 8 -1.39 -21.71 -0.65
C THR A 8 -1.02 -21.82 0.84
N GLY A 9 -1.70 -21.09 1.74
CA GLY A 9 -1.48 -21.23 3.19
C GLY A 9 -0.09 -20.79 3.67
N ILE A 10 0.68 -20.05 2.86
CA ILE A 10 2.00 -19.52 3.22
C ILE A 10 1.81 -18.32 4.15
N HIS A 11 1.34 -18.57 5.37
CA HIS A 11 1.12 -17.56 6.41
C HIS A 11 2.22 -17.57 7.49
N ARG A 12 3.24 -18.43 7.34
CA ARG A 12 4.16 -18.79 8.42
C ARG A 12 5.61 -18.98 7.99
N GLN A 13 6.20 -18.03 7.26
CA GLN A 13 7.66 -17.95 7.20
C GLN A 13 8.14 -16.53 7.50
N GLU A 14 8.82 -16.47 8.64
CA GLU A 14 9.26 -15.32 9.44
C GLU A 14 10.47 -14.59 8.82
N TRP A 15 10.52 -14.47 7.50
CA TRP A 15 11.54 -13.66 6.81
C TRP A 15 10.98 -12.29 6.41
N GLN A 16 10.28 -11.63 7.34
CA GLN A 16 9.99 -10.20 7.22
C GLN A 16 11.29 -9.42 7.41
N LEU A 17 12.11 -9.34 6.35
CA LEU A 17 13.10 -8.28 6.20
C LEU A 17 12.35 -6.96 6.38
N ARG A 18 12.49 -6.35 7.57
CA ARG A 18 11.95 -5.03 7.90
C ARG A 18 12.71 -4.00 7.07
N ILE A 19 12.35 -3.85 5.80
CA ILE A 19 12.91 -2.82 4.94
C ILE A 19 12.56 -1.46 5.58
N PRO A 20 13.56 -0.63 5.94
CA PRO A 20 13.31 0.59 6.68
C PRO A 20 12.48 1.56 5.84
N ARG A 21 11.44 2.13 6.43
CA ARG A 21 10.40 2.96 5.78
C ARG A 21 10.90 4.15 4.95
N LYS A 22 12.17 4.53 5.11
CA LYS A 22 12.84 5.59 4.34
C LYS A 22 13.26 5.14 2.93
N THR A 23 13.34 3.83 2.67
CA THR A 23 13.77 3.29 1.36
C THR A 23 12.88 3.72 0.21
N ARG A 24 11.57 3.89 0.42
CA ARG A 24 10.66 4.35 -0.64
C ARG A 24 10.88 5.82 -1.02
N TYR A 25 11.23 6.67 -0.05
CA TYR A 25 11.56 8.07 -0.31
C TYR A 25 12.94 8.19 -0.93
N LEU A 26 13.87 7.33 -0.52
CA LEU A 26 15.17 7.17 -1.18
C LEU A 26 14.99 6.69 -2.63
N ALA A 27 14.13 5.70 -2.87
CA ALA A 27 13.84 5.18 -4.21
C ALA A 27 13.16 6.25 -5.08
N LEU A 28 12.24 7.05 -4.51
CA LEU A 28 11.64 8.19 -5.20
C LEU A 28 12.68 9.25 -5.55
N ALA A 29 13.54 9.64 -4.60
CA ALA A 29 14.60 10.61 -4.83
C ALA A 29 15.60 10.11 -5.88
N LEU A 30 16.04 8.86 -5.77
CA LEU A 30 16.93 8.21 -6.73
C LEU A 30 16.29 8.15 -8.12
N ALA A 31 15.02 7.76 -8.24
CA ALA A 31 14.30 7.71 -9.51
C ALA A 31 14.18 9.09 -10.18
N LEU A 32 13.95 10.13 -9.37
CA LEU A 32 13.85 11.51 -9.85
C LEU A 32 15.21 12.02 -10.34
N VAL A 33 16.29 11.75 -9.59
CA VAL A 33 17.67 12.06 -9.99
C VAL A 33 18.06 11.31 -11.26
N LEU A 34 17.77 10.01 -11.35
CA LEU A 34 18.06 9.21 -12.54
C LEU A 34 17.30 9.72 -13.76
N SER A 35 16.05 10.17 -13.58
CA SER A 35 15.23 10.72 -14.66
C SER A 35 15.77 12.07 -15.15
N LEU A 36 16.30 12.91 -14.23
CA LEU A 36 16.99 14.15 -14.56
C LEU A 36 18.28 13.91 -15.37
N ILE A 37 19.06 12.90 -15.00
CA ILE A 37 20.33 12.58 -15.67
C ILE A 37 20.09 11.95 -17.05
N LEU A 38 19.15 11.01 -17.16
CA LEU A 38 18.91 10.24 -18.39
C LEU A 38 17.95 10.93 -19.36
N GLY A 39 17.23 11.99 -18.94
CA GLY A 39 16.22 12.67 -19.75
C GLY A 39 15.02 11.79 -20.14
N LEU A 40 14.92 10.61 -19.53
CA LEU A 40 13.87 9.60 -19.76
C LEU A 40 13.21 9.24 -18.43
N PRO A 41 11.92 8.84 -18.43
CA PRO A 41 11.24 8.39 -17.22
C PRO A 41 11.81 7.05 -16.74
N ALA A 42 12.89 7.09 -15.95
CA ALA A 42 13.58 5.90 -15.45
C ALA A 42 12.67 5.00 -14.59
N PHE A 43 11.66 5.59 -13.95
CA PHE A 43 10.64 4.87 -13.18
C PHE A 43 9.76 3.96 -14.06
N GLU A 44 9.66 4.25 -15.36
CA GLU A 44 8.91 3.43 -16.31
C GLU A 44 9.70 2.19 -16.74
N PHE A 45 11.03 2.15 -16.59
CA PHE A 45 11.80 0.93 -16.83
C PHE A 45 11.77 -0.04 -15.64
N ILE A 46 11.57 0.51 -14.43
CA ILE A 46 11.50 -0.28 -13.20
C ILE A 46 10.10 -0.85 -12.96
N SER A 47 9.05 -0.25 -13.54
CA SER A 47 7.69 -0.69 -13.29
C SER A 47 7.41 -2.04 -13.97
N PRO A 48 6.93 -3.06 -13.22
CA PRO A 48 6.54 -4.33 -13.81
C PRO A 48 5.39 -4.17 -14.82
N VAL A 49 4.59 -3.11 -14.73
CA VAL A 49 3.46 -2.82 -15.65
C VAL A 49 3.95 -2.53 -17.07
N SER A 50 5.01 -1.75 -17.23
CA SER A 50 5.60 -1.38 -18.52
C SER A 50 6.44 -2.51 -19.11
N ILE A 51 7.08 -3.32 -18.27
CA ILE A 51 7.73 -4.59 -18.70
C ILE A 51 6.67 -5.56 -19.24
N LEU A 52 5.53 -5.69 -18.55
CA LEU A 52 4.40 -6.51 -18.99
C LEU A 52 3.80 -5.99 -20.31
N HIS A 53 3.58 -4.68 -20.43
CA HIS A 53 3.05 -4.07 -21.64
C HIS A 53 3.99 -4.24 -22.85
N ARG A 54 5.31 -4.03 -22.67
CA ARG A 54 6.32 -4.28 -23.72
C ARG A 54 6.45 -5.76 -24.04
N GLY A 55 6.38 -6.65 -23.06
CA GLY A 55 6.40 -8.11 -23.26
C GLY A 55 5.16 -8.63 -23.99
N LEU A 56 4.02 -7.95 -23.87
CA LEU A 56 2.80 -8.28 -24.62
C LEU A 56 2.89 -7.80 -26.08
N ILE A 57 3.46 -6.61 -26.33
CA ILE A 57 3.54 -6.01 -27.68
C ILE A 57 4.67 -6.60 -28.52
N PHE A 58 5.85 -6.85 -27.93
CA PHE A 58 7.04 -7.31 -28.66
C PHE A 58 7.22 -8.85 -28.64
N GLY A 59 6.28 -9.61 -28.07
CA GLY A 59 6.30 -11.07 -27.98
C GLY A 59 7.12 -11.62 -26.80
N MET A 60 7.02 -12.96 -26.58
CA MET A 60 7.69 -13.72 -25.50
C MET A 60 9.22 -13.75 -25.62
N GLY A 61 9.87 -12.59 -25.51
CA GLY A 61 11.33 -12.46 -25.44
C GLY A 61 11.85 -12.39 -23.99
N PHE A 62 13.03 -11.78 -23.83
CA PHE A 62 13.75 -11.60 -22.54
C PHE A 62 12.93 -10.86 -21.45
N GLY A 63 11.83 -10.20 -21.80
CA GLY A 63 10.93 -9.56 -20.83
C GLY A 63 10.20 -10.58 -19.93
N TRP A 64 9.90 -11.77 -20.44
CA TRP A 64 9.17 -12.79 -19.67
C TRP A 64 9.99 -13.41 -18.54
N THR A 65 11.31 -13.56 -18.70
CA THR A 65 12.20 -14.03 -17.62
C THR A 65 12.29 -13.02 -16.48
N VAL A 66 12.34 -11.72 -16.80
CA VAL A 66 12.30 -10.64 -15.81
C VAL A 66 10.97 -10.59 -15.07
N VAL A 67 9.84 -10.75 -15.79
CA VAL A 67 8.51 -10.83 -15.18
C VAL A 67 8.39 -12.04 -14.25
N LEU A 68 8.86 -13.21 -14.68
CA LEU A 68 8.82 -14.43 -13.88
C LEU A 68 9.72 -14.32 -12.64
N ALA A 69 10.92 -13.75 -12.78
CA ALA A 69 11.82 -13.47 -11.67
C ALA A 69 11.21 -12.47 -10.67
N LEU A 70 10.58 -11.39 -11.14
CA LEU A 70 9.87 -10.42 -10.29
C LEU A 70 8.66 -11.06 -9.61
N PHE A 71 7.93 -11.92 -10.30
CA PHE A 71 6.79 -12.65 -9.73
C PHE A 71 7.24 -13.64 -8.65
N LEU A 72 8.32 -14.40 -8.89
CA LEU A 72 8.92 -15.29 -7.90
C LEU A 72 9.46 -14.48 -6.70
N PHE A 73 10.12 -13.34 -6.94
CA PHE A 73 10.60 -12.45 -5.90
C PHE A 73 9.45 -11.91 -5.03
N ASP A 74 8.36 -11.42 -5.64
CA ASP A 74 7.18 -10.92 -4.90
C ASP A 74 6.43 -12.05 -4.18
N LEU A 75 6.50 -13.30 -4.68
CA LEU A 75 5.90 -14.47 -4.06
C LEU A 75 6.72 -15.01 -2.87
N PHE A 76 8.05 -15.07 -2.99
CA PHE A 76 8.93 -15.68 -1.99
C PHE A 76 9.53 -14.70 -0.98
N LEU A 77 9.83 -13.44 -1.35
CA LEU A 77 10.70 -12.59 -0.53
C LEU A 77 9.97 -11.58 0.36
N VAL A 78 8.87 -10.92 -0.07
CA VAL A 78 8.12 -9.99 0.81
C VAL A 78 6.66 -9.83 0.34
N LYS A 79 5.69 -9.85 1.28
CA LYS A 79 4.28 -9.50 0.99
C LYS A 79 4.20 -8.02 0.61
N ASN A 80 3.91 -7.70 -0.66
CA ASN A 80 3.86 -6.33 -1.20
C ASN A 80 5.20 -5.56 -1.10
N GLY A 81 6.35 -6.25 -1.10
CA GLY A 81 7.66 -5.60 -0.89
C GLY A 81 8.00 -4.54 -1.93
N TRP A 82 7.72 -4.83 -3.20
CA TRP A 82 7.96 -3.88 -4.29
C TRP A 82 7.02 -2.68 -4.17
N CYS A 83 5.71 -2.90 -4.16
CA CYS A 83 4.72 -1.81 -4.16
C CYS A 83 4.65 -1.00 -2.87
N GLY A 84 4.99 -1.57 -1.71
CA GLY A 84 4.93 -0.90 -0.40
C GLY A 84 6.24 -0.23 0.05
N HIS A 85 7.41 -0.76 -0.34
CA HIS A 85 8.69 -0.32 0.22
C HIS A 85 9.74 0.16 -0.79
N VAL A 86 9.60 -0.20 -2.07
CA VAL A 86 10.61 0.07 -3.10
C VAL A 86 10.06 0.90 -4.27
N CYS A 87 8.76 0.80 -4.55
CA CYS A 87 8.15 1.44 -5.70
C CYS A 87 8.11 2.97 -5.54
N PRO A 88 8.71 3.74 -6.48
CA PRO A 88 8.70 5.20 -6.43
C PRO A 88 7.28 5.77 -6.54
N LEU A 89 6.36 5.09 -7.24
CA LEU A 89 4.94 5.45 -7.27
C LEU A 89 4.28 5.37 -5.89
N GLY A 90 4.65 4.39 -5.06
CA GLY A 90 4.13 4.28 -3.68
C GLY A 90 4.53 5.47 -2.81
N GLY A 91 5.77 5.95 -2.96
CA GLY A 91 6.23 7.18 -2.31
C GLY A 91 5.47 8.42 -2.78
N PHE A 92 5.18 8.51 -4.08
CA PHE A 92 4.40 9.60 -4.65
C PHE A 92 2.95 9.60 -4.15
N TYR A 93 2.29 8.44 -4.15
CA TYR A 93 0.93 8.29 -3.62
C TYR A 93 0.86 8.67 -2.14
N SER A 94 1.84 8.28 -1.32
CA SER A 94 1.90 8.70 0.08
C SER A 94 1.90 10.23 0.26
N LEU A 95 2.62 10.95 -0.61
CA LEU A 95 2.69 12.41 -0.58
C LEU A 95 1.38 13.05 -1.04
N VAL A 96 0.77 12.53 -2.11
CA VAL A 96 -0.49 13.03 -2.67
C VAL A 96 -1.68 12.73 -1.74
N THR A 97 -1.68 11.59 -1.05
CA THR A 97 -2.78 11.22 -0.15
C THR A 97 -2.65 11.85 1.24
N LYS A 98 -1.47 12.36 1.62
CA LYS A 98 -1.27 13.10 2.89
C LYS A 98 -2.25 14.28 3.09
N PRO A 99 -2.49 15.17 2.11
CA PRO A 99 -3.48 16.24 2.21
C PRO A 99 -4.93 15.82 1.92
N SER A 100 -5.24 14.54 1.70
CA SER A 100 -6.59 14.11 1.32
C SER A 100 -7.65 14.54 2.35
N LEU A 101 -8.74 15.12 1.84
CA LEU A 101 -9.91 15.56 2.61
C LEU A 101 -10.67 14.37 3.20
N ILE A 102 -10.75 13.25 2.48
CA ILE A 102 -11.44 12.04 2.93
C ILE A 102 -10.42 11.18 3.68
N ARG A 103 -10.76 10.82 4.92
CA ARG A 103 -9.90 10.00 5.78
C ARG A 103 -10.71 8.97 6.52
N VAL A 104 -10.07 7.84 6.81
CA VAL A 104 -10.67 6.79 7.64
C VAL A 104 -10.62 7.23 9.11
N ASN A 105 -11.76 7.19 9.79
CA ASN A 105 -11.89 7.36 11.23
C ASN A 105 -12.09 5.99 11.89
N TYR A 106 -11.49 5.82 13.06
CA TYR A 106 -11.69 4.66 13.91
C TYR A 106 -12.30 5.07 15.24
N ASN A 107 -13.42 4.45 15.59
CA ASN A 107 -14.08 4.57 16.88
C ASN A 107 -13.85 3.30 17.72
N ARG A 108 -13.16 3.45 18.85
CA ARG A 108 -12.85 2.36 19.77
C ARG A 108 -14.09 1.82 20.48
N ASP A 109 -15.06 2.67 20.80
CA ASP A 109 -16.22 2.30 21.62
C ASP A 109 -17.15 1.30 20.90
N ARG A 110 -17.11 1.29 19.56
CA ARG A 110 -17.84 0.34 18.72
C ARG A 110 -17.02 -0.88 18.31
N CYS A 111 -15.73 -0.94 18.66
CA CYS A 111 -14.83 -1.96 18.13
C CYS A 111 -14.76 -3.18 19.05
N THR A 112 -14.95 -4.37 18.47
CA THR A 112 -14.78 -5.67 19.15
C THR A 112 -13.34 -6.21 19.13
N GLU A 113 -12.39 -5.43 18.62
CA GLU A 113 -10.97 -5.81 18.51
C GLU A 113 -10.71 -7.11 17.73
N CYS A 114 -11.58 -7.47 16.78
CA CYS A 114 -11.46 -8.68 15.95
C CYS A 114 -10.24 -8.69 14.99
N MET A 115 -9.55 -7.55 14.82
CA MET A 115 -8.34 -7.32 14.00
C MET A 115 -8.47 -7.66 12.51
N GLU A 116 -9.69 -7.91 12.00
CA GLU A 116 -9.88 -8.28 10.60
C GLU A 116 -9.56 -7.12 9.63
N CYS A 117 -9.88 -5.89 10.05
CA CYS A 117 -9.50 -4.67 9.34
C CYS A 117 -7.98 -4.54 9.12
N VAL A 118 -7.16 -5.01 10.08
CA VAL A 118 -5.69 -4.97 9.99
C VAL A 118 -5.17 -6.04 9.04
N LYS A 119 -5.80 -7.22 9.02
CA LYS A 119 -5.41 -8.33 8.13
C LYS A 119 -5.67 -8.04 6.66
N ILE A 120 -6.84 -7.45 6.35
CA ILE A 120 -7.22 -7.14 4.97
C ILE A 120 -6.50 -5.90 4.42
N CYS A 121 -6.02 -5.02 5.30
CA CYS A 121 -5.34 -3.80 4.88
C CYS A 121 -4.04 -4.15 4.14
N PRO A 122 -3.83 -3.64 2.91
CA PRO A 122 -2.57 -3.83 2.20
C PRO A 122 -1.39 -3.17 2.94
N GLU A 123 -1.70 -2.20 3.79
CA GLU A 123 -0.76 -1.40 4.56
C GLU A 123 -1.18 -1.39 6.04
N SER A 124 -1.11 -2.56 6.69
CA SER A 124 -1.60 -2.78 8.06
C SER A 124 -1.05 -1.80 9.10
N GLN A 125 0.12 -1.19 8.84
CA GLN A 125 0.72 -0.19 9.72
C GLN A 125 -0.07 1.11 9.85
N VAL A 126 -0.97 1.45 8.91
CA VAL A 126 -1.82 2.64 9.03
C VAL A 126 -2.86 2.50 10.13
N LEU A 127 -3.23 1.27 10.48
CA LEU A 127 -4.27 0.94 11.48
C LEU A 127 -3.69 0.65 12.87
N HIS A 128 -2.51 1.17 13.20
CA HIS A 128 -1.86 0.96 14.51
C HIS A 128 -2.66 1.50 15.72
N MET A 129 -3.69 2.31 15.49
CA MET A 129 -4.61 2.81 16.52
C MET A 129 -5.70 1.82 16.93
N VAL A 130 -5.97 0.79 16.12
CA VAL A 130 -7.04 -0.20 16.38
C VAL A 130 -6.74 -0.92 17.70
N GLY A 131 -7.73 -0.98 18.58
CA GLY A 131 -7.64 -1.50 19.95
C GLY A 131 -7.02 -0.54 20.98
N LYS A 132 -6.41 0.58 20.55
CA LYS A 132 -5.72 1.51 21.45
C LYS A 132 -6.51 2.78 21.71
N LYS A 133 -6.89 3.51 20.67
CA LYS A 133 -7.56 4.81 20.80
C LYS A 133 -8.40 5.15 19.57
N SER A 134 -9.53 5.81 19.79
CA SER A 134 -10.31 6.43 18.73
C SER A 134 -9.48 7.54 18.09
N ALA A 135 -9.20 7.42 16.80
CA ALA A 135 -8.36 8.37 16.09
C ALA A 135 -8.59 8.31 14.58
N LEU A 136 -8.28 9.42 13.93
CA LEU A 136 -8.31 9.56 12.47
C LEU A 136 -6.98 9.06 11.88
N VAL A 137 -7.04 8.28 10.80
CA VAL A 137 -5.86 7.74 10.13
C VAL A 137 -5.05 8.87 9.52
N SER A 138 -4.00 9.29 10.23
CA SER A 138 -3.12 10.41 9.86
C SER A 138 -1.99 10.01 8.91
N SER A 139 -1.80 8.72 8.69
CA SER A 139 -0.73 8.18 7.83
C SER A 139 -0.98 8.55 6.37
N GLY A 140 0.05 9.04 5.67
CA GLY A 140 0.02 9.27 4.22
C GLY A 140 -0.14 7.98 3.41
N GLU A 141 0.16 6.83 4.00
CA GLU A 141 0.13 5.53 3.31
C GLU A 141 -1.26 4.96 3.12
N CYS A 142 -2.27 5.55 3.77
CA CYS A 142 -3.63 5.11 3.61
C CYS A 142 -4.16 5.63 2.27
N ILE A 143 -4.24 4.75 1.27
CA ILE A 143 -4.79 5.07 -0.06
C ILE A 143 -6.32 5.16 -0.10
N ASN A 144 -7.00 5.21 1.06
CA ASN A 144 -8.47 5.29 1.17
C ASN A 144 -9.25 4.23 0.36
N CYS A 145 -8.74 2.99 0.29
CA CYS A 145 -9.35 1.92 -0.51
C CYS A 145 -10.66 1.31 0.04
N GLY A 146 -11.12 1.72 1.22
CA GLY A 146 -12.42 1.26 1.78
C GLY A 146 -12.47 -0.18 2.33
N ARG A 147 -11.55 -1.08 1.99
CA ARG A 147 -11.57 -2.49 2.43
C ARG A 147 -11.70 -2.72 3.94
N CYS A 148 -11.17 -1.81 4.76
CA CYS A 148 -11.29 -1.91 6.22
C CYS A 148 -12.70 -1.61 6.75
N ILE A 149 -13.49 -0.84 6.00
CA ILE A 149 -14.89 -0.53 6.30
C ILE A 149 -15.77 -1.70 5.88
N GLU A 150 -15.54 -2.25 4.69
CA GLU A 150 -16.31 -3.39 4.16
C GLU A 150 -16.26 -4.63 5.06
N VAL A 151 -15.12 -4.89 5.72
CA VAL A 151 -14.95 -6.05 6.60
C VAL A 151 -15.39 -5.79 8.05
N CYS A 152 -15.72 -4.54 8.39
CA CYS A 152 -16.05 -4.17 9.76
C CYS A 152 -17.54 -4.35 10.03
N ASN A 153 -17.93 -5.50 10.59
CA ASN A 153 -19.32 -5.78 10.95
C ASN A 153 -19.89 -4.80 11.99
N ASP A 154 -19.04 -4.22 12.84
CA ASP A 154 -19.46 -3.33 13.93
C ASP A 154 -19.55 -1.84 13.52
N ASN A 155 -19.26 -1.51 12.25
CA ASN A 155 -19.19 -0.13 11.75
C ASN A 155 -18.29 0.79 12.62
N ALA A 156 -17.24 0.20 13.23
CA ALA A 156 -16.26 0.91 14.05
C ALA A 156 -15.28 1.75 13.20
N ILE A 157 -15.21 1.48 11.90
CA ILE A 157 -14.36 2.17 10.93
C ILE A 157 -15.24 2.77 9.86
N TYR A 158 -15.08 4.06 9.57
CA TYR A 158 -15.87 4.77 8.57
C TYR A 158 -15.08 5.92 7.93
N PHE A 159 -15.55 6.42 6.79
CA PHE A 159 -14.96 7.60 6.17
C PHE A 159 -15.47 8.89 6.83
N THR A 160 -14.57 9.83 7.05
CA THR A 160 -14.87 11.17 7.55
C THR A 160 -14.11 12.21 6.76
N LEU A 161 -14.65 13.43 6.73
CA LEU A 161 -14.00 14.57 6.10
C LEU A 161 -13.13 15.31 7.12
N ARG A 162 -11.86 15.49 6.79
CA ARG A 162 -10.92 16.31 7.55
C ARG A 162 -11.12 17.79 7.19
N ILE A 163 -12.27 18.35 7.55
CA ILE A 163 -12.56 19.77 7.35
C ILE A 163 -11.79 20.54 8.42
N LYS A 164 -10.90 21.46 8.01
CA LYS A 164 -10.02 22.23 8.90
C LYS A 164 -10.76 23.33 9.70
N GLY A 165 -12.07 23.17 9.94
CA GLY A 165 -12.93 24.18 10.57
C GLY A 165 -14.41 23.82 10.70
N GLY A 166 -14.78 22.55 10.87
CA GLY A 166 -16.18 22.19 11.08
C GLY A 166 -16.31 20.86 11.81
N ASN A 167 -17.01 20.89 12.95
CA ASN A 167 -17.35 19.71 13.75
C ASN A 167 -17.93 18.60 12.86
N SER A 168 -17.23 17.47 12.82
CA SER A 168 -17.74 16.23 12.24
C SER A 168 -18.76 15.60 13.19
N HIS A 169 -19.95 16.21 13.27
CA HIS A 169 -21.15 15.57 13.79
C HIS A 169 -21.74 14.63 12.73
N GLU A 170 -22.07 13.42 13.20
CA GLU A 170 -23.17 12.58 12.74
C GLU A 170 -23.37 12.37 11.23
N ALA A 171 -22.91 11.22 10.72
CA ALA A 171 -23.65 10.51 9.67
C ALA A 171 -24.36 9.35 10.37
N LYS A 172 -25.68 9.53 10.52
CA LYS A 172 -26.65 8.59 11.06
C LYS A 172 -26.89 7.45 10.08
#